data_AF-A0A353P6U3-F1
#
_entry.id   AF-A0A353P6U3-F1
#
_cell.length_a   1.000
_cell.length_b   1.000
_cell.length_c   1.000
_cell.angle_alpha   90.00
_cell.angle_beta   90.00
_cell.angle_gamma   90.00
#
_symmetry.space_group_name_H-M   'P 1'
#
loop_
_entity.id
_entity.type
_entity.pdbx_description
1 polymer ?
#
loop_
_entity_poly.entity_id
_entity_poly.type
_entity_poly.pdbx_seq_one_letter_code
_entity_poly.pdbx_strand_id
1 'polypeptide(L)'
;MNDDKIARFGVSAEETWRVFRIMAEFVEGFEELATIGPAVSIFGSAVAKKTDKYYKLTEKTATILAKAGFAIISGGGGGIMEAANKGAAKVGGKSIGLNIDLPHEQAPNKYQNLNLHFRYFFCRKVMFLKYANGFIAMPGGFGTLDEFSEALVLIQTFKQAVFPVILMDSDYWSGLVNWMKKVMMTKHGYVTKKDMNVFSVCDDPQEAADIIIDFQKSGKQRGIQEPAGLKKNHNSAFHPDFNCYKRWKR
;
A
#
# COMPACT_ATOMS: atom_id res chain seq x y z
N MET A 1 -51.18 0.01 -12.55
CA MET A 1 -49.87 0.11 -13.22
C MET A 1 -49.09 1.18 -12.50
N ASN A 2 -47.99 0.78 -11.87
CA ASN A 2 -47.17 1.61 -10.99
C ASN A 2 -46.00 2.11 -11.85
N ASP A 3 -46.10 3.31 -12.39
CA ASP A 3 -45.03 3.92 -13.17
C ASP A 3 -43.90 4.36 -12.23
N ASP A 4 -42.80 3.61 -12.30
CA ASP A 4 -41.40 4.00 -12.13
C ASP A 4 -41.13 5.42 -11.60
N LYS A 5 -41.06 5.53 -10.26
CA LYS A 5 -40.18 6.52 -9.63
C LYS A 5 -38.73 6.04 -9.76
N ILE A 6 -38.14 6.19 -10.95
CA ILE A 6 -36.69 6.25 -11.07
C ILE A 6 -36.25 7.49 -10.28
N ALA A 7 -35.65 7.27 -9.11
CA ALA A 7 -35.04 8.33 -8.32
C ALA A 7 -33.94 8.97 -9.17
N ARG A 8 -34.23 10.10 -9.81
CA ARG A 8 -33.21 10.92 -10.47
C ARG A 8 -32.37 11.55 -9.37
N PHE A 9 -31.15 11.08 -9.20
CA PHE A 9 -30.14 11.76 -8.39
C PHE A 9 -29.79 13.08 -9.11
N GLY A 10 -30.55 14.13 -8.83
CA GLY A 10 -30.17 15.49 -9.24
C GLY A 10 -28.85 15.85 -8.57
N VAL A 11 -27.88 16.37 -9.34
CA VAL A 11 -26.62 16.86 -8.80
C VAL A 11 -26.94 18.08 -7.93
N SER A 12 -26.85 17.91 -6.61
CA SER A 12 -27.00 19.03 -5.67
C SER A 12 -25.76 19.91 -5.70
N ALA A 13 -25.88 21.17 -5.27
CA ALA A 13 -24.73 22.05 -5.08
C ALA A 13 -23.68 21.44 -4.11
N GLU A 14 -24.14 20.59 -3.18
CA GLU A 14 -23.29 19.83 -2.27
C GLU A 14 -22.44 18.78 -3.00
N GLU A 15 -23.02 18.08 -3.99
CA GLU A 15 -22.29 17.12 -4.83
C GLU A 15 -21.27 17.83 -5.74
N THR A 16 -21.59 19.01 -6.27
CA THR A 16 -20.61 19.84 -7.00
C THR A 16 -19.46 20.27 -6.08
N TRP A 17 -19.76 20.75 -4.88
CA TRP A 17 -18.74 21.13 -3.90
C TRP A 17 -17.90 19.94 -3.42
N ARG A 18 -18.50 18.74 -3.39
CA ARG A 18 -17.80 17.48 -3.12
C ARG A 18 -16.73 17.21 -4.17
N VAL A 19 -17.03 17.39 -5.46
CA VAL A 19 -16.05 17.23 -6.55
C VAL A 19 -14.86 18.18 -6.36
N PHE A 20 -15.11 19.45 -6.07
CA PHE A 20 -14.02 20.41 -5.83
C PHE A 20 -13.15 20.02 -4.63
N ARG A 21 -13.74 19.55 -3.54
CA ARG A 21 -12.99 19.05 -2.37
C ARG A 21 -12.15 17.81 -2.71
N ILE A 22 -12.68 16.90 -3.51
CA ILE A 22 -11.94 15.72 -4.00
C ILE A 22 -10.74 16.17 -4.83
N MET A 23 -10.94 17.11 -5.75
CA MET A 23 -9.86 17.65 -6.58
C MET A 23 -8.79 18.32 -5.72
N ALA A 24 -9.18 19.10 -4.70
CA ALA A 24 -8.26 19.74 -3.78
C ALA A 24 -7.38 18.72 -3.03
N GLU A 25 -7.97 17.63 -2.50
CA GLU A 25 -7.18 16.57 -1.83
C GLU A 25 -6.19 15.89 -2.78
N PHE A 26 -6.52 15.75 -4.07
CA PHE A 26 -5.57 15.24 -5.06
C PHE A 26 -4.44 16.22 -5.33
N VAL A 27 -4.75 17.51 -5.49
CA VAL A 27 -3.73 18.55 -5.74
C VAL A 27 -2.77 18.64 -4.57
N GLU A 28 -3.28 18.81 -3.34
CA GLU A 28 -2.48 18.88 -2.13
C GLU A 28 -1.62 17.62 -1.95
N GLY A 29 -2.24 16.44 -2.10
CA GLY A 29 -1.52 15.17 -2.02
C GLY A 29 -0.42 15.02 -3.07
N PHE A 30 -0.63 15.54 -4.28
CA PHE A 30 0.38 15.47 -5.33
C PHE A 30 1.53 16.45 -5.13
N GLU A 31 1.25 17.67 -4.66
CA GLU A 31 2.25 18.70 -4.41
C GLU A 31 3.16 18.34 -3.23
N GLU A 32 2.57 18.02 -2.08
CA GLU A 32 3.33 17.69 -0.86
C GLU A 32 4.18 16.42 -1.02
N LEU A 33 3.67 15.44 -1.77
CA LEU A 33 4.38 14.17 -1.98
C LEU A 33 5.33 14.20 -3.19
N ALA A 34 5.35 15.25 -4.02
CA ALA A 34 6.15 15.31 -5.24
C ALA A 34 7.67 15.14 -4.99
N THR A 35 8.16 15.59 -3.84
CA THR A 35 9.60 15.69 -3.53
C THR A 35 10.07 14.67 -2.49
N ILE A 36 9.23 13.70 -2.12
CA ILE A 36 9.57 12.78 -1.01
C ILE A 36 10.68 11.80 -1.38
N GLY A 37 10.93 11.56 -2.68
CA GLY A 37 11.91 10.58 -3.14
C GLY A 37 11.33 9.16 -3.12
N PRO A 38 12.15 8.10 -3.17
CA PRO A 38 11.64 6.74 -3.11
C PRO A 38 10.97 6.48 -1.76
N ALA A 39 9.82 5.83 -1.75
CA ALA A 39 9.03 5.63 -0.53
C ALA A 39 8.54 4.19 -0.37
N VAL A 40 8.28 3.77 0.87
CA VAL A 40 7.65 2.49 1.19
C VAL A 40 6.41 2.73 2.04
N SER A 41 5.28 2.19 1.60
CA SER A 41 4.03 2.24 2.37
C SER A 41 3.96 1.04 3.30
N ILE A 42 3.79 1.31 4.60
CA ILE A 42 3.70 0.28 5.64
C ILE A 42 2.31 0.31 6.28
N PHE A 43 1.63 -0.83 6.26
CA PHE A 43 0.29 -1.03 6.79
C PHE A 43 0.30 -2.06 7.92
N GLY A 44 -0.68 -1.97 8.83
CA GLY A 44 -0.91 -2.98 9.87
C GLY A 44 -1.92 -2.50 10.91
N SER A 45 -2.00 -3.23 12.02
CA SER A 45 -2.95 -2.93 13.10
C SER A 45 -2.81 -1.51 13.67
N ALA A 46 -3.94 -0.79 13.75
CA ALA A 46 -4.02 0.53 14.39
C ALA A 46 -3.96 0.47 15.94
N VAL A 47 -4.12 -0.72 16.53
CA VAL A 47 -4.27 -0.92 17.99
C VAL A 47 -3.15 -1.75 18.62
N ALA A 48 -2.12 -2.12 17.85
CA ALA A 48 -0.95 -2.84 18.38
C ALA A 48 -0.27 -2.04 19.49
N LYS A 49 0.14 -2.70 20.58
CA LYS A 49 0.82 -2.03 21.71
C LYS A 49 2.31 -1.90 21.43
N LYS A 50 2.97 -0.90 22.05
CA LYS A 50 4.43 -0.69 21.95
C LYS A 50 5.27 -1.89 22.42
N THR A 51 4.72 -2.73 23.28
CA THR A 51 5.35 -3.95 23.79
C THR A 51 5.18 -5.15 22.85
N ASP A 52 4.26 -5.08 21.89
CA ASP A 52 3.95 -6.14 20.94
C ASP A 52 5.15 -6.47 20.05
N LYS A 53 5.33 -7.75 19.70
CA LYS A 53 6.36 -8.19 18.76
C LYS A 53 6.21 -7.47 17.42
N TYR A 54 4.98 -7.24 16.95
CA TYR A 54 4.73 -6.62 15.66
C TYR A 54 5.10 -5.15 15.64
N TYR A 55 4.86 -4.41 16.73
CA TYR A 55 5.31 -3.03 16.85
C TYR A 55 6.83 -2.93 16.70
N LYS A 56 7.58 -3.76 17.43
CA LYS A 56 9.05 -3.77 17.38
C LYS A 56 9.57 -4.21 16.02
N LEU A 57 8.93 -5.21 15.42
CA LEU A 57 9.24 -5.70 14.09
C LEU A 57 9.09 -4.56 13.07
N THR A 58 7.97 -3.84 13.09
CA THR A 58 7.74 -2.68 12.22
C THR A 58 8.74 -1.56 12.44
N GLU A 59 9.02 -1.18 13.70
CA GLU A 59 10.00 -0.13 13.99
C GLU A 59 11.36 -0.50 13.40
N LYS A 60 11.78 -1.77 13.53
CA LYS A 60 13.04 -2.28 12.97
C LYS A 60 13.02 -2.23 11.43
N THR A 61 11.98 -2.75 10.78
CA THR A 61 11.84 -2.76 9.31
C THR A 61 11.86 -1.34 8.75
N ALA A 62 11.08 -0.42 9.32
CA ALA A 62 11.03 0.97 8.89
C ALA A 62 12.38 1.69 9.11
N THR A 63 13.09 1.39 10.20
CA THR A 63 14.44 1.93 10.45
C THR A 63 15.44 1.51 9.36
N ILE A 64 15.42 0.23 8.96
CA ILE A 64 16.33 -0.29 7.92
C ILE A 64 16.07 0.42 6.58
N LEU A 65 14.80 0.49 6.18
CA LEU A 65 14.39 1.16 4.93
C LEU A 65 14.72 2.65 4.94
N ALA A 66 14.46 3.35 6.05
CA ALA A 66 14.79 4.77 6.17
C ALA A 66 16.30 5.03 6.08
N LYS A 67 17.13 4.18 6.69
CA LYS A 67 18.60 4.23 6.54
C LYS A 67 19.05 3.99 5.10
N ALA A 68 18.31 3.20 4.34
CA ALA A 68 18.55 2.96 2.93
C ALA A 68 18.03 4.10 2.02
N GLY A 69 17.51 5.19 2.59
CA GLY A 69 17.08 6.39 1.86
C GLY A 69 15.63 6.38 1.41
N PHE A 70 14.80 5.45 1.89
CA PHE A 70 13.37 5.44 1.60
C PHE A 70 12.61 6.33 2.58
N ALA A 71 11.68 7.13 2.07
CA ALA A 71 10.61 7.71 2.88
C ALA A 71 9.68 6.59 3.37
N ILE A 72 9.16 6.72 4.59
CA ILE A 72 8.18 5.78 5.14
C ILE A 72 6.81 6.45 5.15
N ILE A 73 5.86 5.86 4.44
CA ILE A 73 4.47 6.29 4.38
C ILE A 73 3.64 5.35 5.25
N SER A 74 2.83 5.91 6.15
CA SER A 74 1.87 5.15 6.95
C SER A 74 0.50 5.85 6.94
N GLY A 75 -0.51 5.20 7.53
CA GLY A 75 -1.80 5.83 7.74
C GLY A 75 -1.88 6.83 8.90
N GLY A 76 -0.77 7.11 9.58
CA GLY A 76 -0.65 8.19 10.57
C GLY A 76 -1.27 7.93 11.94
N GLY A 77 -2.08 6.88 12.11
CA GLY A 77 -2.67 6.52 13.40
C GLY A 77 -1.68 5.88 14.38
N GLY A 78 -2.25 5.22 15.41
CA GLY A 78 -1.51 4.48 16.42
C GLY A 78 -0.98 3.11 15.95
N GLY A 79 -0.47 2.33 16.90
CA GLY A 79 -0.05 0.95 16.67
C GLY A 79 1.07 0.79 15.64
N ILE A 80 0.86 -0.06 14.63
CA ILE A 80 1.84 -0.33 13.58
C ILE A 80 2.17 0.93 12.77
N MET A 81 1.19 1.80 12.54
CA MET A 81 1.42 3.06 11.82
C MET A 81 2.38 3.96 12.60
N GLU A 82 2.17 4.11 13.92
CA GLU A 82 3.08 4.82 14.82
C GLU A 82 4.47 4.17 14.82
N ALA A 83 4.56 2.83 14.86
CA ALA A 83 5.84 2.12 14.83
C ALA A 83 6.63 2.38 13.54
N ALA A 84 5.96 2.39 12.39
CA ALA A 84 6.56 2.69 11.09
C ALA A 84 7.11 4.12 11.06
N ASN A 85 6.28 5.10 11.43
CA ASN A 85 6.70 6.50 11.48
C ASN A 85 7.86 6.71 12.46
N LYS A 86 7.79 6.10 13.65
CA LYS A 86 8.85 6.15 14.66
C LYS A 86 10.17 5.61 14.14
N GLY A 87 10.15 4.46 13.45
CA GLY A 87 11.37 3.86 12.89
C GLY A 87 12.08 4.80 11.91
N ALA A 88 11.31 5.46 11.03
CA ALA A 88 11.87 6.43 10.07
C ALA A 88 12.39 7.69 10.76
N ALA A 89 11.58 8.30 11.63
CA ALA A 89 11.92 9.53 12.32
C ALA A 89 13.16 9.39 13.21
N LYS A 90 13.35 8.23 13.85
CA LYS A 90 14.50 7.94 14.73
C LYS A 90 15.86 8.05 14.05
N VAL A 91 15.91 7.88 12.72
CA VAL A 91 17.14 8.00 11.92
C VAL A 91 17.16 9.26 11.05
N GLY A 92 16.26 10.22 11.33
CA GLY A 92 16.15 11.45 10.54
C GLY A 92 15.56 11.26 9.15
N GLY A 93 14.94 10.11 8.87
CA GLY A 93 14.29 9.84 7.59
C GLY A 93 12.96 10.58 7.43
N LYS A 94 12.45 10.65 6.18
CA LYS A 94 11.11 11.16 5.90
C LYS A 94 10.06 10.19 6.46
N SER A 95 9.19 10.70 7.32
CA SER A 95 8.17 9.97 8.07
C SER A 95 6.82 10.61 7.79
N ILE A 96 6.07 9.98 6.91
CA ILE A 96 4.86 10.55 6.30
C ILE A 96 3.64 9.85 6.91
N GLY A 97 2.66 10.62 7.36
CA GLY A 97 1.36 10.10 7.73
C GLY A 97 0.27 10.65 6.84
N LEU A 98 -0.42 9.75 6.15
CA LEU A 98 -1.63 10.07 5.40
C LEU A 98 -2.81 9.80 6.33
N ASN A 99 -3.21 10.80 7.10
CA ASN A 99 -4.27 10.71 8.11
C ASN A 99 -5.64 10.73 7.43
N ILE A 100 -6.65 10.15 8.08
CA ILE A 100 -8.03 10.13 7.57
C ILE A 100 -8.98 10.61 8.67
N ASP A 101 -9.91 11.49 8.31
CA ASP A 101 -10.95 11.97 9.21
C ASP A 101 -11.95 10.84 9.49
N LEU A 102 -12.08 10.44 10.76
CA LEU A 102 -12.99 9.39 11.22
C LEU A 102 -13.94 9.94 12.30
N PRO A 103 -15.16 9.39 12.44
CA PRO A 103 -16.12 9.82 13.47
C PRO A 103 -15.58 9.72 14.91
N HIS A 104 -14.67 8.78 15.15
CA HIS A 104 -13.87 8.70 16.36
C HIS A 104 -12.43 8.99 15.97
N GLU A 105 -11.94 10.15 16.39
CA GLU A 105 -10.69 10.72 15.92
C GLU A 105 -9.49 9.82 16.28
N GLN A 106 -8.76 9.33 15.28
CA GLN A 106 -7.41 8.81 15.51
C GLN A 106 -6.45 10.00 15.47
N ALA A 107 -6.01 10.46 16.65
CA ALA A 107 -5.00 11.51 16.73
C ALA A 107 -3.75 11.11 15.92
N PRO A 108 -3.26 11.97 15.00
CA PRO A 108 -2.01 11.74 14.29
C PRO A 108 -0.87 11.45 15.27
N ASN A 109 -0.10 10.40 15.00
CA ASN A 109 1.04 10.08 15.85
C ASN A 109 2.16 11.14 15.75
N LYS A 110 2.88 11.34 16.85
CA LYS A 110 3.91 12.38 16.98
C LYS A 110 5.20 12.17 16.18
N TYR A 111 5.34 11.07 15.46
CA TYR A 111 6.56 10.74 14.71
C TYR A 111 6.45 11.09 13.23
N GLN A 112 5.35 11.69 12.79
CA GLN A 112 5.18 12.22 11.44
C GLN A 112 5.92 13.56 11.34
N ASN A 113 6.78 13.70 10.32
CA ASN A 113 7.40 14.99 9.96
C ASN A 113 6.80 15.60 8.69
N LEU A 114 5.97 14.83 7.97
CA LEU A 114 5.04 15.32 6.97
C LEU A 114 3.69 14.65 7.24
N ASN A 115 2.64 15.44 7.43
CA ASN A 115 1.30 14.92 7.65
C ASN A 115 0.35 15.50 6.61
N LEU A 116 -0.53 14.65 6.08
CA LEU A 116 -1.62 15.05 5.22
C LEU A 116 -2.92 14.55 5.84
N HIS A 117 -4.00 15.29 5.62
CA HIS A 117 -5.32 14.95 6.14
C HIS A 117 -6.29 14.74 4.99
N PHE A 118 -6.91 13.56 4.95
CA PHE A 118 -7.87 13.20 3.92
C PHE A 118 -9.25 13.01 4.53
N ARG A 119 -10.29 13.38 3.78
CA ARG A 119 -11.68 13.02 4.07
C ARG A 119 -12.13 11.83 3.24
N TYR A 120 -11.56 11.68 2.05
CA TYR A 120 -11.95 10.63 1.11
C TYR A 120 -10.92 9.50 1.09
N PHE A 121 -11.35 8.29 1.45
CA PHE A 121 -10.50 7.09 1.43
C PHE A 121 -9.81 6.84 0.09
N PHE A 122 -10.50 7.08 -1.02
CA PHE A 122 -9.94 6.81 -2.35
C PHE A 122 -8.83 7.81 -2.73
N CYS A 123 -8.92 9.09 -2.32
CA CYS A 123 -7.84 10.05 -2.52
C CYS A 123 -6.57 9.58 -1.78
N ARG A 124 -6.76 9.18 -0.51
CA ARG A 124 -5.70 8.64 0.34
C ARG A 124 -5.06 7.38 -0.22
N LYS A 125 -5.87 6.42 -0.70
CA LYS A 125 -5.40 5.17 -1.34
C LYS A 125 -4.50 5.45 -2.54
N VAL A 126 -4.88 6.40 -3.40
CA VAL A 126 -4.04 6.80 -4.53
C VAL A 126 -2.67 7.30 -4.06
N MET A 127 -2.60 8.08 -2.97
CA MET A 127 -1.32 8.58 -2.46
C MET A 127 -0.42 7.48 -1.89
N PHE A 128 -0.99 6.44 -1.26
CA PHE A 128 -0.22 5.28 -0.84
C PHE A 128 0.46 4.56 -2.01
N LEU A 129 -0.21 4.49 -3.15
CA LEU A 129 0.22 3.72 -4.31
C LEU A 129 1.13 4.51 -5.25
N LYS A 130 0.79 5.78 -5.51
CA LYS A 130 1.45 6.59 -6.53
C LYS A 130 2.94 6.77 -6.26
N TYR A 131 3.32 6.93 -4.99
CA TYR A 131 4.69 7.25 -4.61
C TYR A 131 5.49 6.06 -4.05
N ALA A 132 4.85 4.89 -3.91
CA ALA A 132 5.50 3.73 -3.30
C ALA A 132 6.39 2.95 -4.28
N ASN A 133 7.55 2.55 -3.76
CA ASN A 133 8.50 1.60 -4.32
C ASN A 133 8.36 0.21 -3.73
N GLY A 134 7.54 0.04 -2.71
CA GLY A 134 7.26 -1.22 -2.06
C GLY A 134 6.17 -1.05 -1.02
N PHE A 135 5.43 -2.13 -0.78
CA PHE A 135 4.40 -2.24 0.23
C PHE A 135 4.81 -3.29 1.26
N ILE A 136 4.63 -2.95 2.53
CA ILE A 136 4.80 -3.89 3.64
C ILE A 136 3.49 -3.98 4.41
N ALA A 137 2.85 -5.13 4.37
CA ALA A 137 1.69 -5.46 5.19
C ALA A 137 2.15 -6.25 6.42
N MET A 138 2.21 -5.54 7.54
CA MET A 138 2.35 -6.14 8.86
C MET A 138 1.02 -6.74 9.32
N PRO A 139 1.01 -7.60 10.35
CA PRO A 139 -0.23 -8.10 10.94
C PRO A 139 -1.23 -6.99 11.31
N GLY A 140 -2.45 -7.14 10.81
CA GLY A 140 -3.51 -6.13 10.90
C GLY A 140 -4.87 -6.64 10.46
N GLY A 141 -5.90 -5.82 10.72
CA GLY A 141 -7.31 -6.16 10.45
C GLY A 141 -7.77 -5.76 9.05
N PHE A 142 -9.04 -5.37 8.94
CA PHE A 142 -9.68 -5.09 7.65
C PHE A 142 -9.01 -3.98 6.85
N GLY A 143 -8.57 -2.89 7.48
CA GLY A 143 -7.87 -1.82 6.77
C GLY A 143 -6.58 -2.29 6.11
N THR A 144 -5.82 -3.17 6.77
CA THR A 144 -4.60 -3.76 6.20
C THR A 144 -4.93 -4.73 5.07
N LEU A 145 -5.99 -5.53 5.23
CA LEU A 145 -6.44 -6.47 4.21
C LEU A 145 -6.96 -5.76 2.95
N ASP A 146 -7.65 -4.62 3.13
CA ASP A 146 -8.13 -3.76 2.05
C ASP A 146 -6.96 -3.25 1.18
N GLU A 147 -5.97 -2.62 1.80
CA GLU A 147 -4.76 -2.12 1.11
C GLU A 147 -3.95 -3.25 0.45
N PHE A 148 -3.84 -4.41 1.12
CA PHE A 148 -3.20 -5.58 0.52
C PHE A 148 -3.95 -6.04 -0.73
N SER A 149 -5.27 -6.20 -0.64
CA SER A 149 -6.11 -6.68 -1.74
C SER A 149 -6.10 -5.71 -2.93
N GLU A 150 -6.09 -4.40 -2.67
CA GLU A 150 -5.96 -3.38 -3.71
C GLU A 150 -4.63 -3.50 -4.46
N ALA A 151 -3.51 -3.68 -3.73
CA ALA A 151 -2.22 -3.91 -4.35
C ALA A 151 -2.19 -5.16 -5.25
N LEU A 152 -2.83 -6.26 -4.83
CA LEU A 152 -2.96 -7.48 -5.64
C LEU A 152 -3.64 -7.19 -6.98
N VAL A 153 -4.78 -6.51 -6.94
CA VAL A 153 -5.59 -6.22 -8.14
C VAL A 153 -4.85 -5.27 -9.09
N LEU A 154 -4.20 -4.23 -8.56
CA LEU A 154 -3.48 -3.25 -9.38
C LEU A 154 -2.26 -3.86 -10.09
N ILE A 155 -1.53 -4.74 -9.42
CA ILE A 155 -0.40 -5.47 -10.01
C ILE A 155 -0.91 -6.51 -11.01
N GLN A 156 -1.95 -7.29 -10.66
CA GLN A 156 -2.51 -8.33 -11.52
C GLN A 156 -3.05 -7.77 -12.85
N THR A 157 -3.74 -6.64 -12.80
CA THR A 157 -4.36 -6.05 -13.99
C THR A 157 -3.39 -5.31 -14.91
N PHE A 158 -2.10 -5.24 -14.54
CA PHE A 158 -1.05 -4.46 -15.21
C PHE A 158 -1.44 -2.99 -15.42
N LYS A 159 -2.47 -2.50 -14.72
CA LYS A 159 -3.03 -1.20 -15.06
C LYS A 159 -2.12 -0.06 -14.63
N GLN A 160 -1.42 -0.20 -13.51
CA GLN A 160 -0.82 1.00 -12.90
C GLN A 160 0.52 0.80 -12.19
N ALA A 161 0.84 -0.30 -11.50
CA ALA A 161 2.06 -0.37 -10.68
C ALA A 161 2.78 -1.73 -10.66
N VAL A 162 4.11 -1.71 -10.71
CA VAL A 162 4.97 -2.86 -10.42
C VAL A 162 5.85 -2.46 -9.24
N PHE A 163 5.59 -3.01 -8.06
CA PHE A 163 6.46 -2.88 -6.90
C PHE A 163 6.32 -4.12 -6.00
N PRO A 164 7.31 -4.43 -5.14
CA PRO A 164 7.22 -5.57 -4.23
C PRO A 164 6.15 -5.35 -3.17
N VAL A 165 5.27 -6.35 -2.99
CA VAL A 165 4.33 -6.42 -1.86
C VAL A 165 4.83 -7.50 -0.91
N ILE A 166 5.03 -7.15 0.35
CA ILE A 166 5.62 -8.05 1.36
C ILE A 166 4.65 -8.20 2.52
N LEU A 167 4.29 -9.44 2.82
CA LEU A 167 3.55 -9.86 4.00
C LEU A 167 4.55 -10.24 5.10
N MET A 168 4.58 -9.48 6.20
CA MET A 168 5.48 -9.75 7.33
C MET A 168 4.85 -10.70 8.34
N ASP A 169 5.63 -11.65 8.87
CA ASP A 169 5.24 -12.72 9.81
C ASP A 169 4.39 -13.81 9.12
N SER A 170 5.06 -14.90 8.74
CA SER A 170 4.48 -16.03 8.00
C SER A 170 3.40 -16.76 8.76
N ASP A 171 3.52 -16.84 10.10
CA ASP A 171 2.52 -17.43 10.99
C ASP A 171 1.17 -16.73 10.84
N TYR A 172 1.14 -15.39 10.97
CA TYR A 172 -0.07 -14.59 10.83
C TYR A 172 -0.76 -14.75 9.47
N TRP A 173 0.01 -14.69 8.38
CA TRP A 173 -0.54 -14.69 7.01
C TRP A 173 -0.82 -16.08 6.44
N SER A 174 -0.31 -17.15 7.09
CA SER A 174 -0.39 -18.52 6.59
C SER A 174 -1.82 -18.96 6.24
N GLY A 175 -2.80 -18.63 7.09
CA GLY A 175 -4.20 -18.98 6.88
C GLY A 175 -4.78 -18.38 5.59
N LEU A 176 -4.60 -17.07 5.40
CA LEU A 176 -5.08 -16.37 4.20
C LEU A 176 -4.38 -16.87 2.93
N VAL A 177 -3.06 -16.99 2.98
CA VAL A 177 -2.26 -17.48 1.83
C VAL A 177 -2.66 -18.91 1.46
N ASN A 178 -2.91 -19.77 2.45
CA ASN A 178 -3.39 -21.13 2.21
C ASN A 178 -4.79 -21.16 1.61
N TRP A 179 -5.69 -20.29 2.04
CA TRP A 179 -7.01 -20.16 1.44
C TRP A 179 -6.94 -19.70 -0.02
N MET A 180 -6.14 -18.67 -0.33
CA MET A 180 -5.94 -18.22 -1.72
C MET A 180 -5.40 -19.34 -2.61
N LYS A 181 -4.42 -20.10 -2.12
CA LYS A 181 -3.85 -21.25 -2.85
C LYS A 181 -4.85 -22.39 -3.03
N LYS A 182 -5.48 -22.86 -1.95
CA LYS A 182 -6.31 -24.08 -2.01
C LYS A 182 -7.67 -23.81 -2.63
N VAL A 183 -8.29 -22.68 -2.31
CA VAL A 183 -9.66 -22.36 -2.71
C VAL A 183 -9.67 -21.57 -4.00
N MET A 184 -9.07 -20.37 -4.04
CA MET A 184 -9.14 -19.52 -5.23
C MET A 184 -8.38 -20.14 -6.41
N MET A 185 -7.16 -20.62 -6.19
CA MET A 185 -6.30 -21.16 -7.26
C MET A 185 -6.65 -22.61 -7.59
N THR A 186 -6.48 -23.55 -6.64
CA THR A 186 -6.61 -24.99 -6.95
C THR A 186 -8.06 -25.43 -7.16
N LYS A 187 -8.97 -25.07 -6.26
CA LYS A 187 -10.36 -25.55 -6.34
C LYS A 187 -11.18 -24.84 -7.43
N HIS A 188 -11.07 -23.51 -7.53
CA HIS A 188 -11.91 -22.71 -8.42
C HIS A 188 -11.21 -22.18 -9.68
N GLY A 189 -9.88 -22.09 -9.69
CA GLY A 189 -9.14 -21.57 -10.84
C GLY A 189 -9.33 -20.07 -11.09
N TYR A 190 -9.76 -19.30 -10.09
CA TYR A 190 -10.01 -17.85 -10.21
C TYR A 190 -8.73 -17.00 -10.19
N VAL A 191 -7.64 -17.57 -9.68
CA VAL A 191 -6.30 -16.97 -9.74
C VAL A 191 -5.30 -17.99 -10.24
N THR A 192 -4.31 -17.54 -10.99
CA THR A 192 -3.25 -18.40 -11.53
C THR A 192 -2.07 -18.50 -10.58
N LYS A 193 -1.19 -19.48 -10.82
CA LYS A 193 0.10 -19.56 -10.10
C LYS A 193 0.96 -18.30 -10.27
N LYS A 194 0.82 -17.61 -11.41
CA LYS A 194 1.56 -16.36 -11.69
C LYS A 194 1.00 -15.21 -10.86
N ASP A 195 -0.31 -15.14 -10.67
CA ASP A 195 -0.96 -14.12 -9.83
C ASP A 195 -0.53 -14.24 -8.35
N MET A 196 -0.17 -15.44 -7.91
CA MET A 196 0.38 -15.65 -6.56
C MET A 196 1.82 -15.14 -6.38
N ASN A 197 2.51 -14.74 -7.45
CA ASN A 197 3.88 -14.20 -7.38
C ASN A 197 3.91 -12.67 -7.16
N VAL A 198 2.75 -12.02 -7.05
CA VAL A 198 2.67 -10.55 -6.88
C VAL A 198 3.07 -10.10 -5.47
N PHE A 199 3.10 -11.02 -4.50
CA PHE A 199 3.55 -10.75 -3.13
C PHE A 199 4.50 -11.84 -2.62
N SER A 200 5.28 -11.49 -1.61
CA SER A 200 6.16 -12.41 -0.87
C SER A 200 5.79 -12.43 0.60
N VAL A 201 6.10 -13.53 1.28
CA VAL A 201 5.95 -13.65 2.75
C VAL A 201 7.35 -13.70 3.34
N CYS A 202 7.62 -12.89 4.35
CA CYS A 202 8.94 -12.74 4.94
C CYS A 202 8.84 -12.60 6.47
N ASP A 203 9.83 -13.15 7.18
CA ASP A 203 9.91 -13.08 8.63
C ASP A 203 11.04 -12.16 9.11
N ASP A 204 12.06 -11.92 8.27
CA ASP A 204 13.21 -11.06 8.59
C ASP A 204 13.03 -9.63 8.02
N PRO A 205 13.05 -8.58 8.87
CA PRO A 205 13.08 -7.18 8.43
C PRO A 205 14.14 -6.83 7.39
N GLN A 206 15.33 -7.45 7.48
CA GLN A 206 16.42 -7.19 6.56
C GLN A 206 16.14 -7.78 5.18
N GLU A 207 15.68 -9.04 5.13
CA GLU A 207 15.28 -9.68 3.87
C GLU A 207 14.15 -8.88 3.19
N ALA A 208 13.15 -8.45 3.95
CA ALA A 208 12.07 -7.61 3.42
C ALA A 208 12.59 -6.28 2.84
N ALA A 209 13.53 -5.64 3.52
CA ALA A 209 14.14 -4.40 3.04
C ALA A 209 15.00 -4.63 1.79
N ASP A 210 15.80 -5.70 1.76
CA ASP A 210 16.69 -6.04 0.64
C ASP A 210 15.88 -6.27 -0.64
N ILE A 211 14.72 -6.94 -0.57
CA ILE A 211 13.81 -7.10 -1.71
C ILE A 211 13.41 -5.74 -2.31
N ILE A 212 13.07 -4.76 -1.47
CA ILE A 212 12.66 -3.42 -1.92
C ILE A 212 13.85 -2.62 -2.44
N ILE A 213 14.99 -2.69 -1.76
CA ILE A 213 16.24 -2.02 -2.16
C ILE A 213 16.70 -2.52 -3.53
N ASP A 214 16.72 -3.84 -3.74
CA ASP A 214 17.13 -4.44 -5.01
C ASP A 214 16.15 -4.10 -6.13
N PHE A 215 14.84 -4.07 -5.83
CA PHE A 215 13.85 -3.58 -6.77
C PHE A 215 14.14 -2.13 -7.18
N GLN A 216 14.42 -1.25 -6.23
CA GLN A 216 14.76 0.15 -6.52
C GLN A 216 15.98 0.26 -7.45
N LYS A 217 17.05 -0.51 -7.16
CA LYS A 217 18.31 -0.50 -7.90
C LYS A 217 18.15 -1.03 -9.31
N SER A 218 17.22 -1.95 -9.53
CA SER A 218 16.96 -2.53 -10.86
C SER A 218 16.45 -1.52 -11.89
N GLY A 219 16.08 -0.29 -11.47
CA GLY A 219 15.61 0.76 -12.38
C GLY A 219 14.27 0.48 -13.05
N LYS A 220 13.56 -0.59 -12.62
CA LYS A 220 12.21 -0.92 -13.10
C LYS A 220 11.24 0.23 -12.80
N GLN A 221 10.23 0.38 -13.66
CA GLN A 221 9.20 1.42 -13.54
C GLN A 221 8.45 1.32 -12.19
N ARG A 222 8.04 2.47 -11.63
CA ARG A 222 7.61 2.66 -10.23
C ARG A 222 6.23 3.32 -10.17
N GLY A 223 5.51 3.13 -9.05
CA GLY A 223 4.28 3.87 -8.75
C GLY A 223 3.14 3.66 -9.76
N ILE A 224 2.11 4.50 -9.67
CA ILE A 224 1.01 4.56 -10.64
C ILE A 224 1.50 5.24 -11.92
N GLN A 225 1.48 4.53 -13.04
CA GLN A 225 1.59 5.13 -14.38
C GLN A 225 0.22 5.57 -14.90
N GLU A 226 0.22 6.58 -15.78
CA GLU A 226 -0.97 6.88 -16.58
C GLU A 226 -1.39 5.59 -17.30
N PRO A 227 -2.66 5.16 -17.16
CA PRO A 227 -3.11 3.99 -17.88
C PRO A 227 -2.93 4.27 -19.37
N ALA A 228 -2.20 3.41 -20.08
CA ALA A 228 -2.24 3.40 -21.53
C ALA A 228 -3.73 3.32 -21.91
N GLY A 229 -4.27 4.38 -22.54
CA GLY A 229 -5.68 4.44 -22.89
C GLY A 229 -6.11 3.14 -23.58
N LEU A 230 -7.36 2.70 -23.39
CA LEU A 230 -7.99 1.40 -23.74
C LEU A 230 -7.63 0.79 -25.12
N LYS A 231 -6.37 0.58 -25.43
CA LYS A 231 -5.87 -0.10 -26.62
C LYS A 231 -5.20 -1.36 -26.13
N LYS A 232 -5.93 -2.47 -26.26
CA LYS A 232 -5.35 -3.81 -26.24
C LYS A 232 -4.35 -3.90 -27.39
N ASN A 233 -3.10 -3.52 -27.16
CA ASN A 233 -2.04 -3.92 -28.07
C ASN A 233 -1.83 -5.42 -27.87
N HIS A 234 -2.37 -6.21 -28.79
CA HIS A 234 -2.25 -7.66 -28.83
C HIS A 234 -0.80 -8.17 -29.04
N ASN A 235 0.22 -7.32 -28.91
CA ASN A 235 1.59 -7.68 -29.28
C ASN A 235 2.71 -6.98 -28.50
N SER A 236 2.48 -6.55 -27.26
CA SER A 236 3.60 -6.16 -26.38
C SER A 236 3.76 -7.19 -25.26
N ALA A 237 4.60 -8.20 -25.52
CA ALA A 237 5.16 -9.09 -24.52
C ALA A 237 6.11 -8.32 -23.60
N PHE A 238 5.60 -7.34 -22.84
CA PHE A 238 6.32 -6.80 -21.69
C PHE A 238 6.09 -7.77 -20.54
N HIS A 239 6.96 -8.78 -20.50
CA HIS A 239 7.00 -9.76 -19.42
C HIS A 239 8.05 -9.32 -18.41
N PRO A 240 7.68 -8.70 -17.27
CA PRO A 240 8.59 -8.69 -16.13
C PRO A 240 8.85 -10.15 -15.75
N ASP A 241 10.08 -10.61 -15.99
CA ASP A 241 10.53 -11.89 -15.47
C ASP A 241 10.60 -11.79 -13.94
N PHE A 242 9.60 -12.39 -13.28
CA PHE A 242 9.56 -12.51 -11.83
C PHE A 242 10.44 -13.68 -11.33
N ASN A 243 11.27 -14.32 -12.17
CA ASN A 243 12.25 -15.33 -11.73
C ASN A 243 13.30 -14.82 -10.73
N CYS A 244 13.34 -13.52 -10.39
CA CYS A 244 14.17 -13.03 -9.29
C CYS A 244 13.87 -13.72 -7.94
N TYR A 245 12.65 -14.25 -7.76
CA TYR A 245 12.25 -14.93 -6.52
C TYR A 245 12.75 -16.39 -6.40
N LYS A 246 13.40 -16.97 -7.43
CA LYS A 246 13.99 -18.32 -7.33
C LYS A 246 15.39 -18.35 -6.71
N ARG A 247 16.02 -17.20 -6.46
CA ARG A 247 17.40 -17.16 -5.92
C ARG A 247 17.47 -17.24 -4.39
N TRP A 248 16.33 -17.27 -3.70
CA TRP A 248 16.23 -17.09 -2.24
C TRP A 248 15.58 -18.28 -1.51
N LYS A 249 15.83 -19.50 -2.01
CA LYS A 249 15.65 -20.75 -1.27
C LYS A 249 16.94 -21.55 -1.35
N ARG A 250 17.89 -21.24 -0.48
CA ARG A 250 18.91 -22.16 -0.01
C ARG A 250 18.89 -22.13 1.50
#